data_AF-A0A1M6EUM3-F1
#
_entry.id   AF-A0A1M6EUM3-F1
#
_cell.length_a   1.000
_cell.length_b   1.000
_cell.length_c   1.000
_cell.angle_alpha   90.00
_cell.angle_beta   90.00
_cell.angle_gamma   90.00
#
_symmetry.space_group_name_H-M   'P 1'
#
loop_
_entity.id
_entity.type
_entity.pdbx_description
1 polymer ?
#
loop_
_entity_poly.entity_id
_entity_poly.type
_entity_poly.pdbx_seq_one_letter_code
_entity_poly.pdbx_strand_id
1 'polypeptide(L)'
;MTKGLEENETMTDTDLTLTDKWIDNAAKHKIWVKGMQITSKNASDVLGDGTVSLGVKNGDYTLTLRGVNMEYISSDPKANNDSYTFAAIYCEGNLTIQLESETTNNITNSRDVSVGRACGIYFLDGDLTIKGEGILNVTGGTGNDSYGICVKASNSNLAANGVYGNVNIENGTITAEGGEAKSNSAIHAAGYITISGGIVEATAHNASNGYSRGIWSPNLITISGGTVIAEAGMSDQESYGIEAFRISINGGNVIASGNSSALYKYNNESNAQINISNQGSNVIRVGAYAENAVNWDTTTSLDSHGYFYYGAPLSGYSLFMVNPGGALGQEPLVDPEGLDGTEN
;
A
#
# COMPACT_ATOMS: atom_id res chain seq x y z
N MET A 1 -15.27 33.92 65.84
CA MET A 1 -13.95 33.30 66.07
C MET A 1 -13.61 32.46 64.86
N THR A 2 -12.61 32.89 64.13
CA THR A 2 -11.96 32.17 63.02
C THR A 2 -10.95 31.17 63.59
N LYS A 3 -10.94 29.94 63.07
CA LYS A 3 -9.80 29.01 62.92
C LYS A 3 -10.39 27.66 62.46
N GLY A 4 -9.89 26.94 61.46
CA GLY A 4 -8.74 27.11 60.58
C GLY A 4 -8.73 25.91 59.62
N LEU A 5 -8.27 26.13 58.39
CA LEU A 5 -7.83 25.07 57.47
C LEU A 5 -6.53 24.48 58.00
N GLU A 6 -6.37 23.16 57.92
CA GLU A 6 -5.14 22.32 57.97
C GLU A 6 -5.66 20.86 58.06
N GLU A 7 -5.21 19.82 57.36
CA GLU A 7 -4.10 19.46 56.47
C GLU A 7 -4.61 18.26 55.64
N ASN A 8 -4.43 18.22 54.32
CA ASN A 8 -3.35 17.46 53.68
C ASN A 8 -3.24 15.98 54.11
N GLU A 9 -4.29 15.18 53.89
CA GLU A 9 -4.10 13.73 53.78
C GLU A 9 -3.53 13.42 52.38
N THR A 10 -2.21 13.29 52.32
CA THR A 10 -1.55 12.57 51.24
C THR A 10 -2.07 11.14 51.24
N MET A 11 -2.94 10.81 50.29
CA MET A 11 -3.27 9.41 49.96
C MET A 11 -1.95 8.70 49.62
N THR A 12 -1.50 7.81 50.51
CA THR A 12 -0.38 6.92 50.23
C THR A 12 -0.86 5.80 49.31
N ASP A 13 0.04 5.23 48.49
CA ASP A 13 -0.20 4.13 47.53
C ASP A 13 -0.87 2.87 48.14
N THR A 14 -1.14 2.87 49.45
CA THR A 14 -1.85 1.82 50.19
C THR A 14 -3.38 1.93 50.14
N ASP A 15 -3.95 3.06 49.69
CA ASP A 15 -5.40 3.29 49.68
C ASP A 15 -6.08 3.06 48.32
N LEU A 16 -5.31 2.65 47.31
CA LEU A 16 -5.85 2.18 46.03
C LEU A 16 -6.40 0.77 46.21
N THR A 17 -7.66 0.54 45.84
CA THR A 17 -8.21 -0.82 45.87
C THR A 17 -7.37 -1.74 44.97
N LEU A 18 -7.33 -3.04 45.26
CA LEU A 18 -6.67 -4.01 44.36
C LEU A 18 -7.17 -3.86 42.91
N THR A 19 -8.44 -3.49 42.74
CA THR A 19 -9.04 -3.12 41.45
C THR A 19 -8.40 -1.88 40.81
N ASP A 20 -8.08 -0.83 41.56
CA ASP A 20 -7.41 0.37 41.03
C ASP A 20 -5.95 0.10 40.65
N LYS A 21 -5.26 -0.79 41.37
CA LYS A 21 -3.90 -1.26 41.01
C LYS A 21 -3.88 -2.17 39.78
N TRP A 22 -4.99 -2.85 39.48
CA TRP A 22 -5.14 -3.68 38.27
C TRP A 22 -5.56 -2.87 37.04
N ILE A 23 -6.19 -1.70 37.23
CA ILE A 23 -6.56 -0.79 36.13
C ILE A 23 -5.33 -0.19 35.42
N ASP A 24 -4.17 -0.13 36.09
CA ASP A 24 -2.92 0.39 35.51
C ASP A 24 -2.12 -0.64 34.69
N ASN A 25 -2.64 -1.87 34.55
CA ASN A 25 -1.99 -2.93 33.75
C ASN A 25 -2.70 -3.19 32.41
N ALA A 26 -3.27 -2.14 31.80
CA ALA A 26 -3.87 -2.25 30.49
C ALA A 26 -2.79 -2.64 29.46
N ALA A 27 -2.98 -3.79 28.80
CA ALA A 27 -2.04 -4.26 27.79
C ALA A 27 -1.96 -3.22 26.66
N LYS A 28 -0.76 -2.70 26.40
CA LYS A 28 -0.52 -1.72 25.34
C LYS A 28 -0.35 -2.45 24.01
N HIS A 29 -1.09 -2.01 23.01
CA HIS A 29 -0.93 -2.46 21.64
C HIS A 29 -0.06 -1.45 20.89
N LYS A 30 0.73 -1.95 19.95
CA LYS A 30 1.58 -1.11 19.11
C LYS A 30 0.79 -0.54 17.93
N ILE A 31 -0.39 0.00 18.24
CA ILE A 31 -1.34 0.57 17.27
C ILE A 31 -1.81 1.90 17.85
N TRP A 32 -1.79 2.94 17.03
CA TRP A 32 -2.19 4.28 17.39
C TRP A 32 -3.15 4.85 16.35
N VAL A 33 -4.24 5.45 16.83
CA VAL A 33 -5.26 6.10 16.00
C VAL A 33 -5.49 7.49 16.57
N LYS A 34 -5.34 8.53 15.74
CA LYS A 34 -5.53 9.93 16.15
C LYS A 34 -4.71 10.31 17.40
N GLY A 35 -3.46 9.84 17.46
CA GLY A 35 -2.53 10.08 18.57
C GLY A 35 -2.75 9.20 19.80
N MET A 36 -3.85 8.46 19.86
CA MET A 36 -4.17 7.59 20.99
C MET A 36 -3.58 6.20 20.78
N GLN A 37 -2.75 5.75 21.73
CA GLN A 37 -2.33 4.36 21.78
C GLN A 37 -3.52 3.47 22.16
N ILE A 38 -3.75 2.40 21.40
CA ILE A 38 -4.75 1.41 21.76
C ILE A 38 -4.20 0.55 22.90
N THR A 39 -5.02 0.35 23.92
CA THR A 39 -4.79 -0.49 25.08
C THR A 39 -5.98 -1.42 25.28
N SER A 40 -5.85 -2.44 26.11
CA SER A 40 -7.00 -3.29 26.46
C SER A 40 -8.19 -2.53 27.09
N LYS A 41 -7.96 -1.30 27.60
CA LYS A 41 -9.01 -0.46 28.21
C LYS A 41 -9.88 0.28 27.21
N ASN A 42 -9.30 0.76 26.10
CA ASN A 42 -10.01 1.49 25.04
C ASN A 42 -10.20 0.65 23.76
N ALA A 43 -9.72 -0.61 23.72
CA ALA A 43 -9.82 -1.45 22.54
C ALA A 43 -11.26 -1.61 22.00
N SER A 44 -12.28 -1.64 22.87
CA SER A 44 -13.68 -1.77 22.44
C SER A 44 -14.24 -0.52 21.75
N ASP A 45 -13.67 0.65 22.04
CA ASP A 45 -14.06 1.95 21.49
C ASP A 45 -12.89 2.93 21.63
N VAL A 46 -12.05 2.97 20.59
CA VAL A 46 -10.76 3.64 20.61
C VAL A 46 -10.92 5.15 20.70
N LEU A 47 -11.94 5.70 20.04
CA LEU A 47 -12.18 7.15 19.97
C LEU A 47 -13.28 7.63 20.91
N GLY A 48 -14.04 6.72 21.53
CA GLY A 48 -15.15 7.05 22.43
C GLY A 48 -16.46 7.39 21.70
N ASP A 49 -16.50 7.17 20.39
CA ASP A 49 -17.64 7.46 19.51
C ASP A 49 -18.20 6.21 18.82
N GLY A 50 -17.64 5.03 19.12
CA GLY A 50 -18.04 3.75 18.55
C GLY A 50 -17.54 3.48 17.12
N THR A 51 -16.80 4.41 16.50
CA THR A 51 -16.39 4.28 15.09
C THR A 51 -15.16 3.40 14.88
N VAL A 52 -14.36 3.17 15.92
CA VAL A 52 -13.12 2.40 15.84
C VAL A 52 -13.01 1.43 17.02
N SER A 53 -12.79 0.15 16.73
CA SER A 53 -12.51 -0.86 17.76
C SER A 53 -11.41 -1.83 17.32
N LEU A 54 -10.71 -2.41 18.30
CA LEU A 54 -9.66 -3.40 18.11
C LEU A 54 -10.09 -4.75 18.69
N GLY A 55 -10.24 -5.74 17.82
CA GLY A 55 -10.36 -7.14 18.20
C GLY A 55 -8.98 -7.80 18.28
N VAL A 56 -8.79 -8.65 19.29
CA VAL A 56 -7.57 -9.47 19.44
C VAL A 56 -7.98 -10.94 19.52
N LYS A 57 -7.47 -11.76 18.60
CA LYS A 57 -7.75 -13.21 18.59
C LYS A 57 -6.46 -13.96 18.30
N ASN A 58 -6.02 -14.81 19.23
CA ASN A 58 -4.80 -15.62 19.08
C ASN A 58 -3.53 -14.80 18.76
N GLY A 59 -3.46 -13.53 19.17
CA GLY A 59 -2.36 -12.62 18.85
C GLY A 59 -2.54 -11.86 17.52
N ASP A 60 -3.57 -12.17 16.74
CA ASP A 60 -3.94 -11.40 15.56
C ASP A 60 -4.80 -10.20 15.94
N TYR A 61 -4.47 -9.05 15.35
CA TYR A 61 -5.12 -7.77 15.59
C TYR A 61 -6.05 -7.42 14.43
N THR A 62 -7.29 -7.03 14.74
CA THR A 62 -8.27 -6.54 13.76
C THR A 62 -8.82 -5.19 14.20
N LEU A 63 -8.44 -4.12 13.50
CA LEU A 63 -9.01 -2.79 13.66
C LEU A 63 -10.27 -2.69 12.81
N THR A 64 -11.43 -2.60 13.43
CA THR A 64 -12.71 -2.44 12.71
C THR A 64 -13.10 -0.97 12.65
N LEU A 65 -13.41 -0.50 11.44
CA LEU A 65 -13.79 0.88 11.16
C LEU A 65 -15.29 0.95 10.77
N ARG A 66 -16.02 1.87 11.41
CA ARG A 66 -17.49 2.01 11.34
C ARG A 66 -17.91 3.45 11.07
N GLY A 67 -17.44 4.00 9.96
CA GLY A 67 -17.72 5.37 9.57
C GLY A 67 -16.84 6.39 10.28
N VAL A 68 -15.59 6.04 10.60
CA VAL A 68 -14.66 7.00 11.21
C VAL A 68 -14.41 8.16 10.24
N ASN A 69 -14.44 9.39 10.73
CA ASN A 69 -14.08 10.58 9.96
C ASN A 69 -13.05 11.38 10.76
N MET A 70 -11.78 11.30 10.34
CA MET A 70 -10.68 11.90 11.08
C MET A 70 -9.65 12.57 10.20
N GLU A 71 -9.22 13.74 10.65
CA GLU A 71 -8.04 14.44 10.17
C GLU A 71 -7.04 14.50 11.32
N TYR A 72 -5.81 14.01 11.11
CA TYR A 72 -4.79 14.02 12.15
C TYR A 72 -3.37 13.97 11.59
N ILE A 73 -2.48 14.80 12.16
CA ILE A 73 -1.15 15.02 11.60
C ILE A 73 -0.13 13.94 11.97
N SER A 74 -0.21 13.30 13.15
CA SER A 74 0.71 12.21 13.51
C SER A 74 0.33 11.43 14.76
N SER A 75 0.18 10.12 14.60
CA SER A 75 0.01 9.08 15.60
C SER A 75 1.30 8.31 15.90
N ASP A 76 2.40 8.61 15.20
CA ASP A 76 3.71 8.01 15.50
C ASP A 76 4.16 8.45 16.92
N PRO A 77 4.36 7.52 17.87
CA PRO A 77 4.78 7.86 19.23
C PRO A 77 6.18 8.50 19.31
N LYS A 78 6.98 8.38 18.25
CA LYS A 78 8.34 8.95 18.15
C LYS A 78 8.33 10.26 17.35
N ALA A 79 7.18 10.77 16.93
CA ALA A 79 7.06 12.01 16.17
C ALA A 79 7.58 13.22 16.96
N ASN A 80 8.65 13.83 16.47
CA ASN A 80 9.21 15.12 16.84
C ASN A 80 9.57 15.89 15.55
N ASN A 81 10.17 17.07 15.68
CA ASN A 81 10.47 17.91 14.51
C ASN A 81 11.55 17.33 13.57
N ASP A 82 12.27 16.29 14.00
CA ASP A 82 13.28 15.56 13.23
C ASP A 82 12.77 14.17 12.78
N SER A 83 11.49 13.84 13.03
CA SER A 83 10.95 12.53 12.71
C SER A 83 10.77 12.31 11.23
N TYR A 84 11.08 11.08 10.81
CA TYR A 84 11.01 10.67 9.41
C TYR A 84 9.60 10.28 8.95
N THR A 85 8.61 10.17 9.84
CA THR A 85 7.27 9.70 9.51
C THR A 85 6.21 10.33 10.41
N PHE A 86 5.09 10.72 9.80
CA PHE A 86 3.90 11.23 10.46
C PHE A 86 2.69 10.53 9.85
N ALA A 87 1.78 9.99 10.67
CA ALA A 87 0.65 9.21 10.14
C ALA A 87 -0.64 9.38 10.94
N ALA A 88 -1.81 9.45 10.31
CA ALA A 88 -3.08 9.54 11.05
C ALA A 88 -3.41 8.23 11.79
N ILE A 89 -3.03 7.08 11.21
CA ILE A 89 -2.95 5.77 11.88
C ILE A 89 -1.52 5.26 11.78
N TYR A 90 -0.97 4.77 12.90
CA TYR A 90 0.38 4.19 12.98
C TYR A 90 0.33 2.81 13.64
N CYS A 91 1.00 1.81 13.04
CA CYS A 91 1.08 0.45 13.57
C CYS A 91 2.52 -0.08 13.50
N GLU A 92 2.99 -0.75 14.56
CA GLU A 92 4.16 -1.63 14.49
C GLU A 92 3.69 -3.09 14.57
N GLY A 93 3.99 -3.89 13.54
CA GLY A 93 3.51 -5.27 13.42
C GLY A 93 2.25 -5.40 12.58
N ASN A 94 1.72 -6.63 12.54
CA ASN A 94 0.63 -7.01 11.64
C ASN A 94 -0.72 -6.46 12.10
N LEU A 95 -1.53 -5.98 11.16
CA LEU A 95 -2.92 -5.56 11.42
C LEU A 95 -3.82 -5.93 10.26
N THR A 96 -5.01 -6.42 10.61
CA THR A 96 -6.14 -6.42 9.69
C THR A 96 -6.98 -5.17 9.92
N ILE A 97 -7.29 -4.41 8.88
CA ILE A 97 -8.35 -3.41 8.86
C ILE A 97 -9.62 -4.06 8.32
N GLN A 98 -10.66 -4.11 9.15
CA GLN A 98 -11.99 -4.60 8.79
C GLN A 98 -12.91 -3.40 8.53
N LEU A 99 -13.41 -3.28 7.30
CA LEU A 99 -14.38 -2.26 6.92
C LEU A 99 -15.79 -2.80 7.19
N GLU A 100 -16.55 -2.13 8.04
CA GLU A 100 -17.95 -2.48 8.28
C GLU A 100 -18.81 -2.10 7.06
N SER A 101 -19.72 -2.99 6.68
CA SER A 101 -20.62 -2.79 5.54
C SER A 101 -21.41 -1.48 5.67
N GLU A 102 -21.66 -0.83 4.55
CA GLU A 102 -22.46 0.41 4.49
C GLU A 102 -21.85 1.60 5.29
N THR A 103 -20.54 1.56 5.57
CA THR A 103 -19.84 2.67 6.23
C THR A 103 -18.79 3.31 5.32
N THR A 104 -18.59 4.62 5.47
CA THR A 104 -17.50 5.36 4.80
C THR A 104 -16.52 5.88 5.82
N ASN A 105 -15.28 5.42 5.73
CA ASN A 105 -14.21 5.73 6.65
C ASN A 105 -13.24 6.71 5.98
N ASN A 106 -13.12 7.93 6.50
CA ASN A 106 -12.23 8.97 5.97
C ASN A 106 -11.07 9.20 6.95
N ILE A 107 -9.85 9.00 6.47
CA ILE A 107 -8.62 9.16 7.24
C ILE A 107 -7.68 10.08 6.47
N THR A 108 -7.49 11.28 6.99
CA THR A 108 -6.65 12.29 6.35
C THR A 108 -5.49 12.67 7.24
N ASN A 109 -4.27 12.68 6.69
CA ASN A 109 -3.15 13.38 7.28
C ASN A 109 -2.98 14.72 6.55
N SER A 110 -3.26 15.82 7.23
CA SER A 110 -3.16 17.18 6.67
C SER A 110 -1.79 17.83 6.87
N ARG A 111 -0.77 17.06 7.26
CA ARG A 111 0.55 17.61 7.54
C ARG A 111 1.31 17.95 6.27
N ASP A 112 1.79 19.19 6.20
CA ASP A 112 2.87 19.59 5.30
C ASP A 112 4.22 19.33 5.99
N VAL A 113 5.08 18.52 5.36
CA VAL A 113 6.38 18.12 5.92
C VAL A 113 7.54 18.64 5.08
N SER A 114 8.49 19.34 5.70
CA SER A 114 9.71 19.79 5.01
C SER A 114 10.75 18.65 4.85
N VAL A 115 10.69 17.66 5.74
CA VAL A 115 11.52 16.45 5.79
C VAL A 115 10.70 15.26 6.24
N GLY A 116 11.07 14.05 5.82
CA GLY A 116 10.36 12.83 6.19
C GLY A 116 9.09 12.61 5.36
N ARG A 117 8.11 11.94 5.95
CA ARG A 117 6.93 11.39 5.28
C ARG A 117 5.63 11.79 5.96
N ALA A 118 4.64 12.21 5.20
CA ALA A 118 3.27 12.41 5.66
C ALA A 118 2.35 11.32 5.09
N CYS A 119 2.03 10.33 5.92
CA CYS A 119 1.23 9.17 5.55
C CYS A 119 -0.22 9.32 6.04
N GLY A 120 -1.22 8.87 5.31
CA GLY A 120 -2.56 8.67 5.90
C GLY A 120 -2.52 7.53 6.91
N ILE A 121 -2.07 6.36 6.46
CA ILE A 121 -1.87 5.15 7.27
C ILE A 121 -0.43 4.68 7.12
N TYR A 122 0.23 4.35 8.24
CA TYR A 122 1.61 3.86 8.26
C TYR A 122 1.80 2.59 9.09
N PHE A 123 2.58 1.67 8.54
CA PHE A 123 2.99 0.42 9.16
C PHE A 123 4.51 0.28 9.19
N LEU A 124 5.04 -0.20 10.31
CA LEU A 124 6.43 -0.57 10.50
C LEU A 124 6.56 -2.05 10.89
N ASP A 125 7.42 -2.79 10.20
CA ASP A 125 7.76 -4.18 10.53
C ASP A 125 6.54 -5.09 10.70
N GLY A 126 5.59 -4.96 9.78
CA GLY A 126 4.36 -5.72 9.79
C GLY A 126 3.65 -5.69 8.45
N ASP A 127 2.65 -6.57 8.33
CA ASP A 127 1.80 -6.69 7.17
C ASP A 127 0.43 -6.06 7.42
N LEU A 128 -0.08 -5.39 6.39
CA LEU A 128 -1.42 -4.83 6.36
C LEU A 128 -2.33 -5.75 5.56
N THR A 129 -3.46 -6.15 6.15
CA THR A 129 -4.58 -6.76 5.43
C THR A 129 -5.79 -5.85 5.49
N ILE A 130 -6.45 -5.56 4.36
CA ILE A 130 -7.71 -4.81 4.30
C ILE A 130 -8.80 -5.74 3.77
N LYS A 131 -9.93 -5.79 4.48
CA LYS A 131 -11.09 -6.60 4.08
C LYS A 131 -12.40 -5.99 4.55
N GLY A 132 -13.51 -6.55 4.08
CA GLY A 132 -14.87 -6.06 4.37
C GLY A 132 -15.53 -5.45 3.14
N GLU A 133 -16.67 -4.81 3.35
CA GLU A 133 -17.51 -4.26 2.27
C GLU A 133 -17.67 -2.74 2.35
N GLY A 134 -17.20 -2.12 3.43
CA GLY A 134 -17.24 -0.67 3.59
C GLY A 134 -16.26 0.07 2.67
N ILE A 135 -16.32 1.39 2.76
CA ILE A 135 -15.47 2.34 2.02
C ILE A 135 -14.36 2.84 2.95
N LEU A 136 -13.14 2.93 2.43
CA LEU A 136 -11.96 3.45 3.09
C LEU A 136 -11.28 4.49 2.18
N ASN A 137 -11.37 5.75 2.58
CA ASN A 137 -10.70 6.87 1.94
C ASN A 137 -9.50 7.30 2.79
N VAL A 138 -8.31 7.30 2.21
CA VAL A 138 -7.06 7.58 2.91
C VAL A 138 -6.24 8.59 2.13
N THR A 139 -5.97 9.75 2.74
CA THR A 139 -5.19 10.81 2.11
C THR A 139 -3.93 11.09 2.92
N GLY A 140 -2.77 10.98 2.26
CA GLY A 140 -1.47 11.42 2.77
C GLY A 140 -1.35 12.95 2.77
N GLY A 141 -0.34 13.47 3.47
CA GLY A 141 -0.11 14.91 3.56
C GLY A 141 0.60 15.50 2.34
N THR A 142 1.38 16.55 2.53
CA THR A 142 2.09 17.25 1.45
C THR A 142 3.55 17.54 1.84
N GLY A 143 4.33 18.12 0.91
CA GLY A 143 5.66 18.63 1.18
C GLY A 143 6.78 17.71 0.67
N ASN A 144 7.43 16.93 1.55
CA ASN A 144 8.58 16.11 1.19
C ASN A 144 8.19 14.76 0.57
N ASP A 145 7.77 13.79 1.38
CA ASP A 145 7.22 12.53 0.90
C ASP A 145 5.75 12.42 1.34
N SER A 146 4.85 12.01 0.44
CA SER A 146 3.43 11.79 0.78
C SER A 146 2.94 10.41 0.37
N TYR A 147 2.25 9.74 1.29
CA TYR A 147 1.68 8.42 1.04
C TYR A 147 0.25 8.28 1.57
N GLY A 148 -0.66 7.74 0.77
CA GLY A 148 -1.98 7.35 1.29
C GLY A 148 -1.80 6.22 2.31
N ILE A 149 -1.36 5.06 1.82
CA ILE A 149 -1.04 3.87 2.61
C ILE A 149 0.45 3.54 2.45
N CYS A 150 1.17 3.44 3.56
CA CYS A 150 2.60 3.14 3.57
C CYS A 150 2.94 2.00 4.52
N VAL A 151 3.54 0.93 4.01
CA VAL A 151 4.00 -0.21 4.81
C VAL A 151 5.51 -0.39 4.60
N LYS A 152 6.29 -0.24 5.68
CA LYS A 152 7.76 -0.28 5.66
C LYS A 152 8.30 -1.44 6.48
N ALA A 153 9.48 -1.89 6.09
CA ALA A 153 10.36 -2.70 6.93
C ALA A 153 11.55 -1.85 7.39
N SER A 154 11.92 -1.94 8.66
CA SER A 154 13.09 -1.29 9.25
C SER A 154 14.40 -1.91 8.73
N ASN A 155 14.36 -3.16 8.27
CA ASN A 155 15.48 -3.86 7.67
C ASN A 155 15.15 -4.21 6.21
N SER A 156 15.91 -3.64 5.27
CA SER A 156 15.75 -3.86 3.83
C SER A 156 15.88 -5.33 3.41
N ASN A 157 16.62 -6.15 4.17
CA ASN A 157 16.74 -7.58 3.90
C ASN A 157 15.46 -8.36 4.27
N LEU A 158 14.64 -7.87 5.20
CA LEU A 158 13.36 -8.51 5.54
C LEU A 158 12.33 -8.30 4.42
N ALA A 159 12.32 -7.10 3.84
CA ALA A 159 11.50 -6.75 2.69
C ALA A 159 11.85 -7.62 1.46
N ALA A 160 13.14 -7.83 1.18
CA ALA A 160 13.59 -8.65 0.05
C ALA A 160 13.22 -10.14 0.18
N ASN A 161 13.06 -10.64 1.40
CA ASN A 161 12.66 -12.02 1.66
C ASN A 161 11.14 -12.20 1.83
N GLY A 162 10.35 -11.14 1.68
CA GLY A 162 8.90 -11.21 1.79
C GLY A 162 8.36 -11.40 3.21
N VAL A 163 9.20 -11.21 4.23
CA VAL A 163 8.87 -11.56 5.62
C VAL A 163 7.96 -10.51 6.26
N TYR A 164 8.10 -9.24 5.88
CA TYR A 164 7.29 -8.13 6.37
C TYR A 164 7.13 -7.05 5.30
N GLY A 165 6.15 -6.18 5.50
CA GLY A 165 5.93 -5.02 4.67
C GLY A 165 4.93 -5.27 3.55
N ASN A 166 4.12 -6.32 3.67
CA ASN A 166 3.15 -6.71 2.67
C ASN A 166 1.84 -5.91 2.82
N VAL A 167 1.18 -5.65 1.68
CA VAL A 167 -0.20 -5.12 1.64
C VAL A 167 -1.08 -6.15 0.95
N ASN A 168 -2.10 -6.64 1.65
CA ASN A 168 -3.10 -7.57 1.12
C ASN A 168 -4.47 -6.89 1.13
N ILE A 169 -5.07 -6.67 -0.04
CA ILE A 169 -6.43 -6.13 -0.17
C ILE A 169 -7.33 -7.25 -0.66
N GLU A 170 -8.20 -7.71 0.23
CA GLU A 170 -9.11 -8.83 -0.04
C GLU A 170 -10.44 -8.36 -0.64
N ASN A 171 -11.00 -7.27 -0.12
CA ASN A 171 -12.27 -6.69 -0.57
C ASN A 171 -12.47 -5.26 0.00
N GLY A 172 -13.55 -4.60 -0.42
CA GLY A 172 -13.97 -3.26 0.01
C GLY A 172 -13.84 -2.23 -1.10
N THR A 173 -14.16 -0.98 -0.83
CA THR A 173 -13.85 0.15 -1.71
C THR A 173 -12.77 0.99 -1.05
N ILE A 174 -11.57 0.98 -1.61
CA ILE A 174 -10.40 1.67 -1.07
C ILE A 174 -10.02 2.79 -2.03
N THR A 175 -10.03 4.03 -1.55
CA THR A 175 -9.44 5.17 -2.23
C THR A 175 -8.22 5.61 -1.41
N ALA A 176 -7.03 5.51 -1.99
CA ALA A 176 -5.77 5.92 -1.37
C ALA A 176 -5.13 7.03 -2.21
N GLU A 177 -4.75 8.12 -1.56
CA GLU A 177 -4.21 9.31 -2.21
C GLU A 177 -2.86 9.69 -1.60
N GLY A 178 -1.83 9.75 -2.44
CA GLY A 178 -0.57 10.41 -2.10
C GLY A 178 -0.63 11.87 -2.54
N GLY A 179 -0.69 12.80 -1.59
CA GLY A 179 -0.79 14.24 -1.86
C GLY A 179 0.41 14.84 -2.62
N GLU A 180 0.28 16.11 -3.01
CA GLU A 180 1.35 16.83 -3.71
C GLU A 180 2.61 16.95 -2.84
N ALA A 181 3.74 16.46 -3.34
CA ALA A 181 4.99 16.38 -2.59
C ALA A 181 6.22 16.39 -3.51
N LYS A 182 7.44 16.27 -2.95
CA LYS A 182 8.63 16.02 -3.78
C LYS A 182 8.60 14.62 -4.37
N SER A 183 8.17 13.64 -3.60
CA SER A 183 7.84 12.29 -4.07
C SER A 183 6.57 11.80 -3.38
N ASN A 184 5.74 11.04 -4.09
CA ASN A 184 4.54 10.49 -3.51
C ASN A 184 4.19 9.11 -4.07
N SER A 185 3.39 8.38 -3.30
CA SER A 185 2.71 7.19 -3.80
C SER A 185 1.35 7.03 -3.13
N ALA A 186 0.33 6.55 -3.84
CA ALA A 186 -0.94 6.27 -3.17
C ALA A 186 -0.82 5.04 -2.25
N ILE A 187 -0.29 3.93 -2.78
CA ILE A 187 -0.01 2.71 -2.02
C ILE A 187 1.47 2.35 -2.15
N HIS A 188 2.18 2.32 -1.02
CA HIS A 188 3.61 2.04 -0.95
C HIS A 188 3.88 0.86 0.00
N ALA A 189 4.40 -0.24 -0.53
CA ALA A 189 4.76 -1.41 0.27
C ALA A 189 6.24 -1.76 0.10
N ALA A 190 6.95 -2.01 1.21
CA ALA A 190 8.33 -2.51 1.15
C ALA A 190 8.39 -4.00 0.76
N GLY A 191 7.36 -4.78 1.09
CA GLY A 191 7.22 -6.19 0.75
C GLY A 191 6.46 -6.38 -0.55
N TYR A 192 5.48 -7.29 -0.56
CA TYR A 192 4.57 -7.57 -1.68
C TYR A 192 3.28 -6.77 -1.62
N ILE A 193 2.60 -6.63 -2.76
CA ILE A 193 1.21 -6.15 -2.80
C ILE A 193 0.36 -7.22 -3.47
N THR A 194 -0.72 -7.62 -2.81
CA THR A 194 -1.73 -8.54 -3.36
C THR A 194 -3.09 -7.87 -3.32
N ILE A 195 -3.76 -7.78 -4.46
CA ILE A 195 -5.15 -7.32 -4.58
C ILE A 195 -5.96 -8.47 -5.18
N SER A 196 -6.87 -9.04 -4.38
CA SER A 196 -7.69 -10.19 -4.79
C SER A 196 -9.15 -9.84 -5.05
N GLY A 197 -9.62 -8.67 -4.63
CA GLY A 197 -11.00 -8.24 -4.80
C GLY A 197 -11.24 -6.76 -4.45
N GLY A 198 -12.51 -6.36 -4.47
CA GLY A 198 -12.93 -4.98 -4.16
C GLY A 198 -12.72 -3.98 -5.30
N ILE A 199 -12.78 -2.70 -4.95
CA ILE A 199 -12.43 -1.55 -5.78
C ILE A 199 -11.24 -0.87 -5.09
N VAL A 200 -10.14 -0.66 -5.82
CA VAL A 200 -8.94 0.02 -5.33
C VAL A 200 -8.63 1.18 -6.27
N GLU A 201 -8.79 2.40 -5.79
CA GLU A 201 -8.42 3.64 -6.47
C GLU A 201 -7.18 4.19 -5.77
N ALA A 202 -6.03 4.13 -6.44
CA ALA A 202 -4.74 4.53 -5.91
C ALA A 202 -4.19 5.69 -6.76
N THR A 203 -4.35 6.91 -6.25
CA THR A 203 -3.98 8.15 -6.96
C THR A 203 -2.82 8.86 -6.29
N ALA A 204 -1.69 8.94 -6.97
CA ALA A 204 -0.60 9.84 -6.59
C ALA A 204 -0.72 11.15 -7.35
N HIS A 205 -0.68 12.27 -6.63
CA HIS A 205 -0.68 13.61 -7.21
C HIS A 205 0.69 13.99 -7.78
N ASN A 206 0.84 15.23 -8.22
CA ASN A 206 2.07 15.73 -8.82
C ASN A 206 3.25 15.64 -7.83
N ALA A 207 4.40 15.23 -8.35
CA ALA A 207 5.68 15.16 -7.64
C ALA A 207 6.66 16.21 -8.20
N SER A 208 7.29 17.00 -7.33
CA SER A 208 8.14 18.13 -7.76
C SER A 208 9.63 17.81 -7.89
N ASN A 209 10.13 16.70 -7.32
CA ASN A 209 11.57 16.40 -7.35
C ASN A 209 11.85 14.92 -7.04
N GLY A 210 11.01 14.04 -7.56
CA GLY A 210 10.97 12.64 -7.19
C GLY A 210 9.82 11.94 -7.89
N TYR A 211 9.52 10.73 -7.49
CA TYR A 211 8.58 9.88 -8.22
C TYR A 211 7.13 10.19 -7.86
N SER A 212 6.23 10.03 -8.83
CA SER A 212 4.78 9.92 -8.60
C SER A 212 4.31 8.51 -8.96
N ARG A 213 3.65 7.82 -8.03
CA ARG A 213 3.31 6.39 -8.19
C ARG A 213 1.92 6.04 -7.68
N GLY A 214 1.05 5.49 -8.51
CA GLY A 214 -0.23 4.95 -8.02
C GLY A 214 0.02 3.83 -7.01
N ILE A 215 0.66 2.75 -7.46
CA ILE A 215 0.99 1.58 -6.63
C ILE A 215 2.47 1.23 -6.78
N TRP A 216 3.18 1.06 -5.66
CA TRP A 216 4.60 0.74 -5.67
C TRP A 216 4.99 -0.36 -4.70
N SER A 217 5.83 -1.29 -5.18
CA SER A 217 6.52 -2.28 -4.36
C SER A 217 7.86 -2.64 -4.97
N PRO A 218 8.95 -2.82 -4.20
CA PRO A 218 10.21 -3.27 -4.76
C PRO A 218 10.20 -4.76 -5.12
N ASN A 219 9.10 -5.49 -4.88
CA ASN A 219 9.04 -6.93 -5.08
C ASN A 219 7.99 -7.28 -6.15
N LEU A 220 6.99 -8.07 -5.79
CA LEU A 220 5.90 -8.50 -6.65
C LEU A 220 4.61 -7.76 -6.28
N ILE A 221 3.94 -7.24 -7.30
CA ILE A 221 2.54 -6.81 -7.25
C ILE A 221 1.70 -7.88 -7.95
N THR A 222 0.71 -8.43 -7.26
CA THR A 222 -0.24 -9.40 -7.79
C THR A 222 -1.65 -8.83 -7.76
N ILE A 223 -2.31 -8.79 -8.92
CA ILE A 223 -3.74 -8.45 -9.05
C ILE A 223 -4.44 -9.68 -9.59
N SER A 224 -5.32 -10.28 -8.80
CA SER A 224 -6.06 -11.49 -9.15
C SER A 224 -7.58 -11.29 -9.24
N GLY A 225 -8.08 -10.11 -8.88
CA GLY A 225 -9.50 -9.78 -8.96
C GLY A 225 -9.80 -8.32 -8.61
N GLY A 226 -11.09 -7.96 -8.67
CA GLY A 226 -11.57 -6.61 -8.35
C GLY A 226 -11.43 -5.60 -9.50
N THR A 227 -11.64 -4.32 -9.16
CA THR A 227 -11.31 -3.18 -10.02
C THR A 227 -10.14 -2.42 -9.40
N VAL A 228 -9.07 -2.19 -10.16
CA VAL A 228 -7.89 -1.46 -9.72
C VAL A 228 -7.66 -0.30 -10.66
N ILE A 229 -7.66 0.92 -10.11
CA ILE A 229 -7.32 2.15 -10.80
C ILE A 229 -6.06 2.69 -10.14
N ALA A 230 -4.96 2.77 -10.88
CA ALA A 230 -3.66 3.18 -10.37
C ALA A 230 -3.14 4.36 -11.20
N GLU A 231 -3.18 5.55 -10.63
CA GLU A 231 -2.88 6.80 -11.31
C GLU A 231 -1.69 7.50 -10.68
N ALA A 232 -0.77 7.98 -11.52
CA ALA A 232 0.30 8.87 -11.14
C ALA A 232 0.17 10.22 -11.85
N GLY A 233 0.38 11.29 -11.08
CA GLY A 233 0.45 12.66 -11.56
C GLY A 233 1.75 12.96 -12.30
N MET A 234 1.96 14.22 -12.64
CA MET A 234 3.19 14.68 -13.27
C MET A 234 4.38 14.57 -12.32
N SER A 235 5.56 14.29 -12.86
CA SER A 235 6.81 14.21 -12.10
C SER A 235 7.97 14.70 -12.97
N ASP A 236 8.88 15.46 -12.36
CA ASP A 236 10.16 15.87 -12.97
C ASP A 236 11.16 14.72 -13.10
N GLN A 237 10.96 13.62 -12.37
CA GLN A 237 11.79 12.41 -12.45
C GLN A 237 11.05 11.33 -13.22
N GLU A 238 10.14 10.60 -12.58
CA GLU A 238 9.43 9.48 -13.18
C GLU A 238 8.02 9.34 -12.58
N SER A 239 7.05 9.00 -13.42
CA SER A 239 5.63 8.88 -13.08
C SER A 239 5.06 7.56 -13.56
N TYR A 240 4.59 6.74 -12.62
CA TYR A 240 4.20 5.35 -12.86
C TYR A 240 2.83 5.00 -12.26
N GLY A 241 1.91 4.47 -13.07
CA GLY A 241 0.65 3.95 -12.53
C GLY A 241 0.92 2.81 -11.52
N ILE A 242 1.60 1.76 -11.96
CA ILE A 242 2.06 0.65 -11.13
C ILE A 242 3.56 0.43 -11.37
N GLU A 243 4.36 0.39 -10.31
CA GLU A 243 5.79 0.07 -10.39
C GLU A 243 6.16 -1.09 -9.46
N ALA A 244 6.86 -2.10 -10.01
CA ALA A 244 7.47 -3.15 -9.19
C ALA A 244 8.66 -3.88 -9.81
N PHE A 245 9.31 -4.79 -9.10
CA PHE A 245 10.29 -5.69 -9.73
C PHE A 245 9.57 -6.72 -10.62
N ARG A 246 8.42 -7.19 -10.17
CA ARG A 246 7.49 -8.03 -10.93
C ARG A 246 6.06 -7.54 -10.80
N ILE A 247 5.32 -7.61 -11.89
CA ILE A 247 3.88 -7.34 -11.91
C ILE A 247 3.19 -8.60 -12.45
N SER A 248 2.19 -9.11 -11.73
CA SER A 248 1.37 -10.23 -12.14
C SER A 248 -0.10 -9.82 -12.14
N ILE A 249 -0.75 -9.78 -13.30
CA ILE A 249 -2.18 -9.49 -13.43
C ILE A 249 -2.86 -10.73 -13.99
N ASN A 250 -3.60 -11.44 -13.15
CA ASN A 250 -4.24 -12.71 -13.49
C ASN A 250 -5.77 -12.67 -13.41
N GLY A 251 -6.35 -11.52 -13.04
CA GLY A 251 -7.78 -11.30 -12.96
C GLY A 251 -8.13 -9.84 -12.70
N GLY A 252 -9.39 -9.47 -12.92
CA GLY A 252 -9.95 -8.15 -12.58
C GLY A 252 -9.95 -7.12 -13.73
N ASN A 253 -10.39 -5.91 -13.40
CA ASN A 253 -10.38 -4.74 -14.28
C ASN A 253 -9.29 -3.77 -13.81
N VAL A 254 -8.21 -3.60 -14.58
CA VAL A 254 -7.06 -2.78 -14.19
C VAL A 254 -6.91 -1.59 -15.12
N ILE A 255 -6.91 -0.39 -14.56
CA ILE A 255 -6.63 0.87 -15.25
C ILE A 255 -5.36 1.42 -14.62
N ALA A 256 -4.31 1.60 -15.40
CA ALA A 256 -3.06 2.17 -14.92
C ALA A 256 -2.66 3.36 -15.79
N SER A 257 -2.20 4.44 -15.16
CA SER A 257 -1.67 5.59 -15.88
C SER A 257 -0.54 6.28 -15.14
N GLY A 258 0.47 6.68 -15.90
CA GLY A 258 1.57 7.51 -15.41
C GLY A 258 2.26 8.18 -16.60
N ASN A 259 2.74 9.40 -16.39
CA ASN A 259 3.33 10.22 -17.44
C ASN A 259 4.61 9.60 -18.04
N SER A 260 5.33 8.79 -17.27
CA SER A 260 6.50 8.04 -17.76
C SER A 260 6.14 6.64 -18.23
N SER A 261 5.29 5.92 -17.50
CA SER A 261 4.73 4.62 -17.91
C SER A 261 3.48 4.29 -17.10
N ALA A 262 2.55 3.53 -17.68
CA ALA A 262 1.40 3.00 -16.93
C ALA A 262 1.84 1.86 -16.01
N LEU A 263 2.62 0.92 -16.53
CA LEU A 263 3.15 -0.23 -15.80
C LEU A 263 4.66 -0.28 -15.97
N TYR A 264 5.41 -0.11 -14.88
CA TYR A 264 6.86 -0.08 -14.90
C TYR A 264 7.44 -1.24 -14.10
N LYS A 265 8.41 -1.94 -14.70
CA LYS A 265 9.26 -2.86 -13.95
C LYS A 265 10.63 -2.23 -13.72
N TYR A 266 11.06 -2.08 -12.48
CA TYR A 266 12.39 -1.53 -12.24
C TYR A 266 13.43 -2.65 -12.34
N ASN A 267 14.60 -2.30 -12.90
CA ASN A 267 15.79 -3.13 -13.10
C ASN A 267 15.84 -3.96 -14.41
N ASN A 268 17.05 -4.03 -14.97
CA ASN A 268 17.40 -4.74 -16.22
C ASN A 268 17.84 -6.19 -15.96
N GLU A 269 17.66 -6.67 -14.74
CA GLU A 269 17.97 -8.05 -14.38
C GLU A 269 17.03 -9.04 -15.09
N SER A 270 17.56 -10.19 -15.45
CA SER A 270 16.91 -11.27 -16.22
C SER A 270 15.61 -11.81 -15.59
N ASN A 271 15.33 -11.46 -14.34
CA ASN A 271 14.24 -12.00 -13.53
C ASN A 271 13.07 -11.03 -13.30
N ALA A 272 13.17 -9.75 -13.72
CA ALA A 272 12.09 -8.77 -13.63
C ALA A 272 11.06 -9.00 -14.76
N GLN A 273 9.77 -9.13 -14.41
CA GLN A 273 8.74 -9.60 -15.34
C GLN A 273 7.40 -8.90 -15.16
N ILE A 274 6.69 -8.70 -16.27
CA ILE A 274 5.28 -8.33 -16.28
C ILE A 274 4.53 -9.51 -16.89
N ASN A 275 3.80 -10.23 -16.04
CA ASN A 275 3.04 -11.42 -16.39
C ASN A 275 1.56 -11.07 -16.38
N ILE A 276 0.93 -11.10 -17.54
CA ILE A 276 -0.50 -10.86 -17.66
C ILE A 276 -1.12 -12.13 -18.23
N SER A 277 -1.96 -12.80 -17.44
CA SER A 277 -2.73 -13.95 -17.94
C SER A 277 -4.13 -13.49 -18.32
N ASN A 278 -4.51 -13.78 -19.57
CA ASN A 278 -5.82 -13.46 -20.08
C ASN A 278 -6.81 -14.57 -19.68
N GLN A 279 -7.13 -14.66 -18.38
CA GLN A 279 -8.13 -15.58 -17.86
C GLN A 279 -9.49 -14.84 -17.79
N GLY A 280 -10.22 -14.78 -18.91
CA GLY A 280 -11.60 -14.27 -18.94
C GLY A 280 -11.77 -12.80 -19.32
N SER A 281 -12.68 -12.08 -18.64
CA SER A 281 -13.12 -10.70 -18.95
C SER A 281 -12.16 -9.60 -18.45
N ASN A 282 -10.86 -9.89 -18.38
CA ASN A 282 -9.87 -8.93 -17.90
C ASN A 282 -9.82 -7.73 -18.84
N VAL A 283 -9.98 -6.52 -18.30
CA VAL A 283 -9.81 -5.27 -19.04
C VAL A 283 -8.59 -4.57 -18.47
N ILE A 284 -7.59 -4.35 -19.32
CA ILE A 284 -6.40 -3.59 -18.95
C ILE A 284 -6.37 -2.33 -19.79
N ARG A 285 -6.38 -1.17 -19.14
CA ARG A 285 -6.26 0.13 -19.80
C ARG A 285 -4.98 0.81 -19.37
N VAL A 286 -4.20 1.26 -20.35
CA VAL A 286 -2.92 1.95 -20.12
C VAL A 286 -2.90 3.30 -20.81
N GLY A 287 -2.30 4.30 -20.18
CA GLY A 287 -2.17 5.64 -20.74
C GLY A 287 -1.22 6.53 -19.94
N ALA A 288 -0.91 7.71 -20.49
CA ALA A 288 -0.21 8.76 -19.74
C ALA A 288 -1.13 9.40 -18.69
N TYR A 289 -2.45 9.32 -18.94
CA TYR A 289 -3.53 9.80 -18.10
C TYR A 289 -4.68 8.79 -18.14
N ALA A 290 -5.41 8.59 -17.04
CA ALA A 290 -6.47 7.58 -16.93
C ALA A 290 -7.67 7.86 -17.84
N GLU A 291 -8.06 9.13 -17.99
CA GLU A 291 -9.15 9.58 -18.88
C GLU A 291 -8.91 9.17 -20.34
N ASN A 292 -7.65 9.08 -20.75
CA ASN A 292 -7.22 8.74 -22.11
C ASN A 292 -6.64 7.32 -22.21
N ALA A 293 -6.77 6.51 -21.14
CA ALA A 293 -6.23 5.16 -21.13
C ALA A 293 -6.98 4.27 -22.14
N VAL A 294 -6.22 3.57 -22.98
CA VAL A 294 -6.74 2.72 -24.06
C VAL A 294 -6.71 1.26 -23.64
N ASN A 295 -7.68 0.48 -24.11
CA ASN A 295 -7.67 -0.97 -23.91
C ASN A 295 -6.39 -1.56 -24.51
N TRP A 296 -5.66 -2.32 -23.71
CA TRP A 296 -4.51 -3.06 -24.19
C TRP A 296 -4.99 -4.25 -25.00
N ASP A 297 -4.56 -4.32 -26.27
CA ASP A 297 -5.04 -5.32 -27.24
C ASP A 297 -4.34 -6.69 -27.13
N THR A 298 -3.49 -6.90 -26.12
CA THR A 298 -2.70 -8.12 -25.87
C THR A 298 -1.68 -8.50 -26.95
N THR A 299 -1.54 -7.72 -28.02
CA THR A 299 -0.78 -8.07 -29.23
C THR A 299 0.20 -6.99 -29.70
N THR A 300 -0.04 -5.71 -29.39
CA THR A 300 0.91 -4.64 -29.65
C THR A 300 2.09 -4.78 -28.71
N SER A 301 3.28 -4.99 -29.30
CA SER A 301 4.57 -4.86 -28.59
C SER A 301 4.55 -3.52 -27.86
N LEU A 302 4.80 -3.62 -26.57
CA LEU A 302 4.67 -2.55 -25.59
C LEU A 302 5.89 -1.62 -25.59
N ASP A 303 6.84 -1.87 -26.49
CA ASP A 303 8.19 -1.33 -26.48
C ASP A 303 8.26 0.05 -27.17
N SER A 304 7.26 0.42 -27.98
CA SER A 304 7.23 1.69 -28.72
C SER A 304 6.27 2.74 -28.15
N HIS A 305 5.45 2.41 -27.14
CA HIS A 305 4.37 3.30 -26.67
C HIS A 305 4.62 3.95 -25.30
N GLY A 306 5.78 3.77 -24.67
CA GLY A 306 6.09 4.46 -23.41
C GLY A 306 5.17 4.09 -22.24
N TYR A 307 4.33 3.06 -22.36
CA TYR A 307 3.44 2.60 -21.29
C TYR A 307 4.01 1.44 -20.48
N PHE A 308 5.03 0.76 -21.02
CA PHE A 308 5.85 -0.25 -20.35
C PHE A 308 7.30 -0.05 -20.76
N TYR A 309 8.20 0.10 -19.79
CA TYR A 309 9.63 0.19 -20.07
C TYR A 309 10.33 -1.13 -19.72
N TYR A 310 10.96 -1.72 -20.72
CA TYR A 310 11.95 -2.79 -20.59
C TYR A 310 13.30 -2.14 -20.86
N GLY A 311 14.17 -1.99 -19.86
CA GLY A 311 15.51 -1.48 -20.16
C GLY A 311 16.26 -2.40 -21.13
N ALA A 312 17.23 -1.80 -21.83
CA ALA A 312 17.88 -2.26 -23.06
C ALA A 312 17.86 -3.78 -23.33
N PRO A 313 17.55 -4.22 -24.56
CA PRO A 313 17.45 -5.64 -24.89
C PRO A 313 18.81 -6.31 -24.74
N LEU A 314 18.95 -7.14 -23.71
CA LEU A 314 19.85 -8.27 -23.79
C LEU A 314 19.11 -9.35 -24.57
N SER A 315 19.72 -9.79 -25.67
CA SER A 315 19.22 -10.85 -26.56
C SER A 315 18.68 -12.04 -25.75
N GLY A 316 17.38 -12.35 -25.87
CA GLY A 316 16.83 -13.65 -25.47
C GLY A 316 15.58 -13.72 -24.58
N TYR A 317 14.82 -12.65 -24.33
CA TYR A 317 13.64 -12.74 -23.45
C TYR A 317 12.30 -12.64 -24.17
N SER A 318 11.41 -13.56 -23.78
CA SER A 318 10.10 -13.84 -24.39
C SER A 318 8.97 -13.36 -23.48
N LEU A 319 7.96 -12.73 -24.05
CA LEU A 319 6.64 -12.58 -23.42
C LEU A 319 6.03 -13.97 -23.25
N PHE A 320 5.91 -14.47 -22.00
CA PHE A 320 5.17 -15.70 -21.74
C PHE A 320 3.66 -15.39 -21.72
N MET A 321 3.06 -15.30 -22.91
CA MET A 321 1.61 -15.34 -23.07
C MET A 321 1.14 -16.77 -22.80
N VAL A 322 0.52 -17.01 -21.64
CA VAL A 322 -0.19 -18.27 -21.42
C VAL A 322 -1.51 -18.19 -22.17
N ASN A 323 -1.53 -18.72 -23.40
CA ASN A 323 -2.76 -18.84 -24.19
C ASN A 323 -3.71 -19.86 -23.52
N PRO A 324 -4.98 -19.52 -23.20
CA PRO A 324 -5.87 -20.42 -22.45
C PRO A 324 -6.34 -21.66 -23.24
N GLY A 325 -5.95 -21.82 -24.50
CA GLY A 325 -6.47 -22.86 -25.40
C GLY A 325 -5.45 -23.82 -26.03
N GLY A 326 -4.17 -23.76 -25.69
CA GLY A 326 -3.13 -24.58 -26.33
C GLY A 326 -2.80 -25.83 -25.52
N ALA A 327 -3.19 -27.01 -26.01
CA ALA A 327 -2.74 -28.28 -25.45
C ALA A 327 -1.20 -28.34 -25.37
N LEU A 328 -0.68 -28.88 -24.27
CA LEU A 328 0.73 -29.23 -24.09
C LEU A 328 1.18 -30.14 -25.23
N GLY A 329 2.04 -29.66 -26.12
CA GLY A 329 2.63 -30.52 -27.14
C GLY A 329 3.50 -29.81 -28.18
N GLN A 330 4.82 -29.99 -27.98
CA GLN A 330 5.87 -30.21 -28.99
C GLN A 330 6.97 -29.13 -29.13
N GLU A 331 8.14 -29.52 -28.61
CA GLU A 331 9.54 -29.36 -29.03
C GLU A 331 10.04 -28.02 -29.63
N PRO A 332 11.22 -27.52 -29.21
CA PRO A 332 11.82 -26.32 -29.80
C PRO A 332 12.32 -26.58 -31.23
N LEU A 333 12.02 -25.64 -32.12
CA LEU A 333 12.58 -25.56 -33.46
C LEU A 333 14.12 -25.47 -33.38
N VAL A 334 14.78 -26.45 -34.00
CA VAL A 334 16.22 -26.49 -34.20
C VAL A 334 16.62 -25.45 -35.26
N ASP A 335 17.66 -24.69 -34.96
CA ASP A 335 18.34 -23.72 -35.81
C ASP A 335 18.99 -24.40 -37.04
N PRO A 336 18.80 -23.93 -38.29
CA PRO A 336 19.58 -24.42 -39.42
C PRO A 336 20.86 -23.58 -39.55
N GLU A 337 21.92 -23.97 -38.84
CA GLU A 337 23.27 -23.59 -39.25
C GLU A 337 23.64 -24.25 -40.58
N GLY A 338 24.35 -23.50 -41.41
CA GLY A 338 24.72 -23.87 -42.76
C GLY A 338 25.66 -25.07 -42.85
N LEU A 339 25.54 -25.77 -43.97
CA LEU A 339 26.61 -26.60 -44.53
C LEU A 339 26.91 -26.09 -45.93
N ASP A 340 28.04 -25.39 -46.03
CA ASP A 340 28.90 -25.38 -47.21
C ASP A 340 29.41 -26.81 -47.47
N GLY A 341 29.51 -27.20 -48.74
CA GLY A 341 29.90 -28.55 -49.15
C GLY A 341 29.66 -28.81 -50.63
N THR A 342 30.56 -28.29 -51.45
CA THR A 342 30.75 -28.54 -52.89
C THR A 342 30.73 -30.02 -53.31
N GLU A 343 30.01 -30.34 -54.40
CA GLU A 343 30.43 -31.32 -55.42
C GLU A 343 29.93 -30.88 -56.82
N ASN A 344 30.83 -30.23 -57.57
CA ASN A 344 31.20 -30.50 -58.98
C ASN A 344 32.38 -29.61 -59.36
#